data_AF-A0A7Y5HFU0-F1
#
_entry.id   AF-A0A7Y5HFU0-F1
#
_cell.length_a   1.000
_cell.length_b   1.000
_cell.length_c   1.000
_cell.angle_alpha   90.00
_cell.angle_beta   90.00
_cell.angle_gamma   90.00
#
_symmetry.space_group_name_H-M   'P 1'
#
loop_
_entity.id
_entity.type
_entity.pdbx_description
1 polymer ?
#
loop_
_entity_poly.entity_id
_entity_poly.type
_entity_poly.pdbx_seq_one_letter_code
_entity_poly.pdbx_strand_id
1 'polypeptide(L)'
;MTPARPSVRPADGPPRSPGRGRAGFALNAPRAGVTLHPPQAGFTLVEILVVLALMAVLMGIGVSMFTNLGKQGVFSTTVSRVLSTLNRVRNSSMSHPAALQITAGDPGKGEENAVQGIEFVPLWQSQCEEPAKGADPTTLVGALDRNGLLPAGAVFKDGILGKALFLEGGGAVDCGNYSVYDATEGIAIDLWVFPTTLAGGTLVHRGESLTLSLVRQNEGLGVRLDLGFASVGASGKAESSLREGRHFEPKDATLPLQRWSRILVTYDRNHVVLLLDTGRGAVEKLRKEEKAPLSPQPDANLYIGGGGAGGSSFRGGIDDVRIEGVVGSDYTPFAEGVSIQGPTRRIYFRNGKLDGSRHSRPETLILRYGQRERQIVVGMEGNVVSK
;
A
#
# COMPACT_ATOMS: atom_id res chain seq x y z
N MET A 1 4.37 46.79 -3.40
CA MET A 1 4.71 47.14 -2.00
C MET A 1 4.51 45.89 -1.17
N THR A 2 5.61 45.24 -0.83
CA THR A 2 5.63 43.85 -0.31
C THR A 2 6.14 43.90 1.12
N PRO A 3 5.44 43.36 2.13
CA PRO A 3 5.96 43.38 3.49
C PRO A 3 7.02 42.30 3.67
N ALA A 4 8.11 42.72 4.33
CA ALA A 4 9.31 41.93 4.60
C ALA A 4 9.05 40.80 5.60
N ARG A 5 9.64 39.63 5.33
CA ARG A 5 9.74 38.50 6.29
C ARG A 5 10.82 38.79 7.34
N PRO A 6 10.60 38.45 8.62
CA PRO A 6 11.64 38.54 9.63
C PRO A 6 12.60 37.35 9.55
N SER A 7 13.90 37.66 9.63
CA SER A 7 15.03 36.73 9.72
C SER A 7 15.10 36.09 11.11
N VAL A 8 15.03 34.76 11.18
CA VAL A 8 15.31 34.00 12.41
C VAL A 8 16.80 33.68 12.48
N ARG A 9 17.47 34.18 13.53
CA ARG A 9 18.87 33.87 13.86
C ARG A 9 19.00 32.46 14.46
N PRO A 10 20.10 31.73 14.21
CA PRO A 10 20.40 30.49 14.90
C PRO A 10 20.85 30.78 16.34
N ALA A 11 20.34 30.00 17.30
CA ALA A 11 20.73 30.10 18.70
C ALA A 11 22.03 29.34 18.97
N ASP A 12 22.92 30.05 19.67
CA ASP A 12 24.19 29.63 20.23
C ASP A 12 24.11 28.38 21.12
N GLY A 13 25.06 27.44 20.97
CA GLY A 13 25.57 26.67 22.12
C GLY A 13 26.66 27.48 22.83
N PRO A 14 27.38 26.99 23.87
CA PRO A 14 27.30 25.76 24.67
C PRO A 14 27.22 26.10 26.21
N PRO A 15 27.52 25.18 27.16
CA PRO A 15 28.91 25.06 27.60
C PRO A 15 29.38 23.64 28.00
N ARG A 16 30.70 23.44 27.86
CA ARG A 16 31.46 22.32 28.44
C ARG A 16 31.54 22.49 29.96
N SER A 17 31.30 21.40 30.69
CA SER A 17 31.50 21.34 32.14
C SER A 17 32.97 21.02 32.49
N PRO A 18 33.61 21.79 33.40
CA PRO A 18 34.94 21.52 33.93
C PRO A 18 34.88 20.65 35.21
N GLY A 19 36.03 20.12 35.61
CA GLY A 19 36.17 19.01 36.55
C GLY A 19 35.98 19.30 38.04
N ARG A 20 36.00 18.20 38.82
CA ARG A 20 36.25 18.07 40.28
C ARG A 20 36.26 16.55 40.57
N GLY A 21 37.14 15.97 41.39
CA GLY A 21 38.12 16.54 42.29
C GLY A 21 39.19 15.52 42.66
N ARG A 22 40.36 16.07 42.97
CA ARG A 22 41.55 15.43 43.48
C ARG A 22 41.55 15.63 45.00
N ALA A 23 41.62 14.56 45.77
CA ALA A 23 42.01 14.50 47.18
C ALA A 23 42.35 13.03 47.44
N GLY A 24 43.39 12.63 48.16
CA GLY A 24 44.37 13.33 48.97
C GLY A 24 45.15 12.22 49.67
N PHE A 25 46.45 12.43 49.78
CA PHE A 25 47.46 11.59 50.42
C PHE A 25 47.02 10.93 51.75
N ALA A 26 47.36 9.65 51.89
CA ALA A 26 47.81 9.08 53.16
C ALA A 26 48.94 8.07 52.89
N LEU A 27 50.18 8.54 53.08
CA LEU A 27 51.38 7.72 53.27
C LEU A 27 51.19 6.92 54.55
N ASN A 28 51.08 5.59 54.43
CA ASN A 28 51.28 4.68 55.57
C ASN A 28 52.47 3.77 55.26
N ALA A 29 53.45 3.84 56.16
CA ALA A 29 54.70 3.10 56.13
C ALA A 29 54.47 1.57 56.13
N PRO A 30 55.27 0.79 55.38
CA PRO A 30 55.25 -0.66 55.51
C PRO A 30 55.92 -1.06 56.84
N ARG A 31 55.11 -1.54 57.79
CA ARG A 31 55.62 -2.36 58.90
C ARG A 31 56.10 -3.69 58.32
N ALA A 32 57.39 -3.96 58.49
CA ALA A 32 57.99 -5.27 58.27
C ALA A 32 57.34 -6.29 59.21
N GLY A 33 56.29 -6.95 58.72
CA GLY A 33 55.77 -8.20 59.26
C GLY A 33 56.16 -9.31 58.30
N VAL A 34 56.97 -10.25 58.78
CA VAL A 34 57.32 -11.48 58.06
C VAL A 34 56.03 -12.28 57.86
N THR A 35 55.37 -12.09 56.72
CA THR A 35 54.35 -13.03 56.23
C THR A 35 55.11 -14.20 55.61
N LEU A 36 55.12 -15.32 56.31
CA LEU A 36 55.45 -16.62 55.74
C LEU A 36 54.66 -16.77 54.43
N HIS A 37 55.35 -16.72 53.30
CA HIS A 37 54.73 -17.06 52.02
C HIS A 37 54.19 -18.48 52.17
N PRO A 38 52.86 -18.69 52.12
CA PRO A 38 52.34 -20.04 51.99
C PRO A 38 52.97 -20.61 50.72
N PRO A 39 53.39 -21.89 50.74
CA PRO A 39 54.05 -22.51 49.60
C PRO A 39 53.23 -22.22 48.34
N GLN A 40 53.87 -21.59 47.34
CA GLN A 40 53.30 -21.45 46.01
C GLN A 40 53.09 -22.86 45.47
N ALA A 41 51.90 -23.41 45.69
CA ALA A 41 51.46 -24.64 45.10
C ALA A 41 51.41 -24.41 43.59
N GLY A 42 52.43 -24.92 42.89
CA GLY A 42 52.41 -24.95 41.43
C GLY A 42 51.17 -25.72 41.00
N PHE A 43 50.34 -25.09 40.17
CA PHE A 43 49.18 -25.74 39.56
C PHE A 43 49.66 -27.03 38.91
N THR A 44 49.10 -28.15 39.36
CA THR A 44 49.44 -29.43 38.76
C THR A 44 48.92 -29.43 37.32
N LEU A 45 49.64 -30.07 36.39
CA LEU A 45 49.22 -30.17 34.98
C LEU A 45 47.79 -30.71 34.84
N VAL A 46 47.40 -31.59 35.77
CA VAL A 46 46.04 -32.12 35.93
C VAL A 46 45.00 -31.02 36.21
N GLU A 47 45.33 -30.06 37.08
CA GLU A 47 44.44 -28.97 37.47
C GLU A 47 44.16 -28.01 36.30
N ILE A 48 45.19 -27.68 35.52
CA ILE A 48 45.03 -26.87 34.29
C ILE A 48 44.15 -27.61 33.28
N LEU A 49 44.33 -28.93 33.12
CA LEU A 49 43.49 -29.76 32.26
C LEU A 49 42.02 -29.76 32.70
N VAL A 50 41.76 -29.87 34.00
CA VAL A 50 40.40 -29.83 34.55
C VAL A 50 39.75 -28.46 34.32
N VAL A 51 40.48 -27.36 34.53
CA VAL A 51 39.97 -26.01 34.28
C VAL A 51 39.62 -25.80 32.81
N LEU A 52 40.48 -26.25 31.88
CA LEU A 52 40.21 -26.17 30.44
C LEU A 52 38.99 -27.02 30.05
N ALA A 53 38.85 -28.22 30.63
CA ALA A 53 37.68 -29.06 30.40
C ALA A 53 36.39 -28.40 30.89
N LEU A 54 36.40 -27.80 32.09
CA LEU A 54 35.26 -27.05 32.62
C LEU A 54 34.94 -25.82 31.78
N MET A 55 35.94 -25.06 31.34
CA MET A 55 35.72 -23.92 30.44
C MET A 55 35.14 -24.35 29.10
N ALA A 56 35.59 -25.46 28.51
CA ALA A 56 35.04 -25.99 27.27
C ALA A 56 33.55 -26.39 27.42
N VAL A 57 33.19 -27.04 28.53
CA VAL A 57 31.79 -27.39 28.84
C VAL A 57 30.94 -26.12 29.01
N LEU A 58 31.43 -25.13 29.77
CA LEU A 58 30.72 -23.86 29.96
C LEU A 58 30.54 -23.09 28.66
N MET A 59 31.56 -23.02 27.81
CA MET A 59 31.47 -22.41 26.48
C MET A 59 30.47 -23.16 25.59
N GLY A 60 30.49 -24.50 25.60
CA GLY A 60 29.55 -25.31 24.83
C GLY A 60 28.09 -25.06 25.22
N ILE A 61 27.81 -24.98 26.52
CA ILE A 61 26.47 -24.64 27.04
C ILE A 61 26.10 -23.20 26.67
N GLY A 62 27.04 -22.26 26.81
CA GLY A 62 26.84 -20.85 26.48
C GLY A 62 26.44 -20.64 25.02
N VAL A 63 27.18 -21.21 24.07
CA VAL A 63 26.89 -21.10 22.63
C VAL A 63 25.51 -21.69 22.29
N SER A 64 25.14 -22.83 22.88
CA SER A 64 23.81 -23.43 22.69
C SER A 64 22.68 -22.52 23.20
N MET A 65 22.87 -21.88 24.35
CA MET A 65 21.89 -20.96 24.91
C MET A 65 21.73 -19.69 24.06
N PHE A 66 22.85 -19.08 23.63
CA PHE A 66 22.83 -17.89 22.77
C PHE A 66 22.20 -18.15 21.40
N THR A 67 22.53 -19.29 20.78
CA THR A 67 21.91 -19.67 19.49
C THR A 67 20.42 -19.90 19.64
N ASN A 68 19.95 -20.55 20.71
CA ASN A 68 18.52 -20.75 20.95
C ASN A 68 17.76 -19.46 21.27
N LEU A 69 18.37 -18.52 22.00
CA LEU A 69 17.79 -17.20 22.29
C LEU A 69 17.63 -16.38 21.00
N GLY A 70 18.62 -16.39 20.11
CA GLY A 70 18.53 -15.73 18.80
C GLY A 70 17.34 -16.24 17.98
N LYS A 71 17.16 -17.56 17.94
CA LYS A 71 16.06 -18.22 17.23
C LYS A 71 14.66 -17.83 17.76
N GLN A 72 14.51 -17.66 19.08
CA GLN A 72 13.26 -17.17 19.69
C GLN A 72 12.94 -15.74 19.27
N GLY A 73 13.93 -14.85 19.34
CA GLY A 73 13.77 -13.45 18.95
C GLY A 73 13.36 -13.31 17.49
N VAL A 74 13.99 -14.09 16.60
CA VAL A 74 13.72 -14.06 15.16
C VAL A 74 12.27 -14.46 14.82
N PHE A 75 11.76 -15.55 15.40
CA PHE A 75 10.39 -16.00 15.18
C PHE A 75 9.37 -14.99 15.72
N SER A 76 9.56 -14.52 16.96
CA SER A 76 8.67 -13.52 17.57
C SER A 76 8.64 -12.22 16.77
N THR A 77 9.79 -11.75 16.28
CA THR A 77 9.88 -10.55 15.43
C THR A 77 9.10 -10.72 14.13
N THR A 78 9.19 -11.89 13.49
CA THR A 78 8.45 -12.17 12.25
C THR A 78 6.93 -12.19 12.48
N VAL A 79 6.48 -12.83 13.57
CA VAL A 79 5.06 -12.80 13.97
C VAL A 79 4.58 -11.38 14.23
N SER A 80 5.34 -10.57 14.98
CA SER A 80 5.02 -9.18 15.26
C SER A 80 4.94 -8.33 13.98
N ARG A 81 5.82 -8.58 12.99
CA ARG A 81 5.74 -7.92 11.68
C ARG A 81 4.46 -8.28 10.95
N VAL A 82 4.09 -9.56 10.85
CA VAL A 82 2.83 -9.99 10.22
C VAL A 82 1.63 -9.34 10.90
N LEU A 83 1.57 -9.33 12.24
CA LEU A 83 0.50 -8.67 12.99
C LEU A 83 0.46 -7.16 12.75
N SER A 84 1.62 -6.50 12.66
CA SER A 84 1.72 -5.06 12.42
C SER A 84 1.23 -4.71 11.01
N THR A 85 1.68 -5.44 9.98
CA THR A 85 1.20 -5.26 8.60
C THR A 85 -0.29 -5.54 8.49
N LEU A 86 -0.78 -6.59 9.15
CA LEU A 86 -2.21 -6.93 9.16
C LEU A 86 -3.06 -5.82 9.80
N ASN A 87 -2.64 -5.28 10.95
CA ASN A 87 -3.34 -4.17 11.59
C ASN A 87 -3.28 -2.89 10.74
N ARG A 88 -2.15 -2.62 10.07
CA ARG A 88 -2.01 -1.47 9.16
C ARG A 88 -2.98 -1.57 7.99
N VAL A 89 -2.98 -2.70 7.28
CA VAL A 89 -3.92 -2.97 6.17
C VAL A 89 -5.36 -2.88 6.65
N ARG A 90 -5.69 -3.45 7.81
CA ARG A 90 -7.03 -3.36 8.39
C ARG A 90 -7.43 -1.90 8.68
N ASN A 91 -6.55 -1.09 9.24
CA ASN A 91 -6.84 0.32 9.54
C ASN A 91 -6.97 1.14 8.25
N SER A 92 -6.10 0.90 7.26
CA SER A 92 -6.25 1.47 5.92
C SER A 92 -7.58 1.07 5.29
N SER A 93 -8.07 -0.14 5.60
CA SER A 93 -9.31 -0.65 5.04
C SER A 93 -10.58 0.11 5.46
N MET A 94 -10.47 0.98 6.47
CA MET A 94 -11.58 1.83 6.95
C MET A 94 -11.99 2.89 5.93
N SER A 95 -11.05 3.35 5.11
CA SER A 95 -11.30 4.39 4.10
C SER A 95 -11.36 3.82 2.69
N HIS A 96 -10.52 2.84 2.38
CA HIS A 96 -10.39 2.25 1.04
C HIS A 96 -10.32 0.73 1.14
N PRO A 97 -10.59 -0.06 0.10
CA PRO A 97 -10.28 -1.49 0.14
C PRO A 97 -8.78 -1.71 0.42
N ALA A 98 -8.41 -2.74 1.18
CA ALA A 98 -7.02 -3.08 1.41
C ALA A 98 -6.85 -4.59 1.55
N ALA A 99 -5.67 -5.13 1.27
CA ALA A 99 -5.42 -6.57 1.38
C ALA A 99 -4.07 -6.89 2.00
N LEU A 100 -4.00 -7.99 2.74
CA LEU A 100 -2.75 -8.59 3.19
C LEU A 100 -2.41 -9.74 2.25
N GLN A 101 -1.31 -9.63 1.51
CA GLN A 101 -0.75 -10.73 0.76
C GLN A 101 0.27 -11.48 1.60
N ILE A 102 0.16 -12.80 1.61
CA ILE A 102 1.16 -13.67 2.21
C ILE A 102 1.62 -14.65 1.15
N THR A 103 2.92 -14.63 0.91
CA THR A 103 3.59 -15.49 -0.05
C THR A 103 4.17 -16.68 0.70
N ALA A 104 3.73 -17.88 0.33
CA ALA A 104 4.36 -19.12 0.75
C ALA A 104 5.44 -19.44 -0.28
N GLY A 105 6.69 -19.10 0.04
CA GLY A 105 7.81 -19.30 -0.86
C GLY A 105 8.25 -20.76 -0.91
N ASP A 106 8.67 -21.20 -2.10
CA ASP A 106 9.40 -22.44 -2.32
C ASP A 106 10.92 -22.18 -2.34
N PRO A 107 11.66 -22.56 -1.27
CA PRO A 107 13.11 -22.37 -1.21
C PRO A 107 13.86 -23.07 -2.35
N GLY A 108 13.31 -24.17 -2.89
CA GLY A 108 13.91 -24.89 -4.02
C GLY A 108 13.87 -24.09 -5.33
N LYS A 109 13.00 -23.09 -5.42
CA LYS A 109 12.86 -22.16 -6.55
C LYS A 109 13.42 -20.76 -6.27
N GLY A 110 14.00 -20.55 -5.08
CA GLY A 110 14.43 -19.24 -4.63
C GLY A 110 13.28 -18.28 -4.29
N GLU A 111 12.07 -18.80 -4.08
CA GLU A 111 10.93 -18.01 -3.63
C GLU A 111 10.95 -17.93 -2.09
N GLU A 112 10.93 -16.71 -1.55
CA GLU A 112 10.96 -16.49 -0.11
C GLU A 112 9.54 -16.35 0.46
N ASN A 113 9.36 -16.83 1.70
CA ASN A 113 8.15 -16.53 2.45
C ASN A 113 8.13 -15.04 2.77
N ALA A 114 6.99 -14.38 2.56
CA ALA A 114 6.91 -12.95 2.77
C ALA A 114 5.50 -12.51 3.14
N VAL A 115 5.41 -11.33 3.76
CA VAL A 115 4.15 -10.61 3.97
C VAL A 115 4.23 -9.25 3.29
N GLN A 116 3.13 -8.86 2.68
CA GLN A 116 2.98 -7.58 2.01
C GLN A 116 1.60 -7.00 2.29
N GLY A 117 1.54 -5.72 2.66
CA GLY A 117 0.29 -4.97 2.66
C GLY A 117 0.03 -4.36 1.28
N ILE A 118 -1.18 -4.49 0.79
CA ILE A 118 -1.68 -3.88 -0.43
C ILE A 118 -2.64 -2.79 0.01
N GLU A 119 -2.21 -1.55 -0.16
CA GLU A 119 -2.92 -0.36 0.29
C GLU A 119 -3.11 0.58 -0.91
N PHE A 120 -4.28 1.20 -0.99
CA PHE A 120 -4.58 2.20 -2.01
C PHE A 120 -4.29 3.58 -1.45
N VAL A 121 -3.52 4.37 -2.19
CA VAL A 121 -3.14 5.73 -1.84
C VAL A 121 -3.80 6.69 -2.84
N PRO A 122 -4.44 7.78 -2.37
CA PRO A 122 -5.11 8.72 -3.25
C PRO A 122 -4.12 9.40 -4.21
N LEU A 123 -4.37 9.26 -5.50
CA LEU A 123 -3.66 9.94 -6.58
C LEU A 123 -4.35 11.26 -6.87
N TRP A 124 -5.66 11.21 -7.10
CA TRP A 124 -6.47 12.38 -7.38
C TRP A 124 -7.87 12.15 -6.84
N GLN A 125 -8.46 13.18 -6.23
CA GLN A 125 -9.85 13.12 -5.78
C GLN A 125 -10.49 14.50 -5.85
N SER A 126 -11.78 14.54 -6.17
CA SER A 126 -12.61 15.74 -6.14
C SER A 126 -14.04 15.38 -5.82
N GLN A 127 -14.67 16.19 -4.97
CA GLN A 127 -16.12 16.12 -4.70
C GLN A 127 -16.94 16.90 -5.74
N CYS A 128 -16.30 17.33 -6.84
CA CYS A 128 -16.96 18.07 -7.92
C CYS A 128 -17.73 19.32 -7.46
N GLU A 129 -17.27 19.96 -6.38
CA GLU A 129 -17.88 21.17 -5.84
C GLU A 129 -17.62 22.38 -6.75
N GLU A 130 -18.61 23.29 -6.80
CA GLU A 130 -18.47 24.56 -7.49
C GLU A 130 -17.37 25.41 -6.82
N PRO A 131 -16.48 26.08 -7.59
CA PRO A 131 -15.45 26.93 -7.03
C PRO A 131 -16.05 27.99 -6.09
N ALA A 132 -15.47 28.12 -4.90
CA ALA A 132 -15.92 29.12 -3.93
C ALA A 132 -15.88 30.53 -4.54
N LYS A 133 -16.81 31.40 -4.10
CA LYS A 133 -16.87 32.79 -4.60
C LYS A 133 -15.53 33.50 -4.42
N GLY A 134 -14.92 33.91 -5.53
CA GLY A 134 -13.61 34.58 -5.54
C GLY A 134 -12.42 33.65 -5.82
N ALA A 135 -12.62 32.33 -5.88
CA ALA A 135 -11.67 31.40 -6.47
C ALA A 135 -11.67 31.51 -8.00
N ASP A 136 -10.64 30.93 -8.63
CA ASP A 136 -10.54 30.88 -10.09
C ASP A 136 -11.66 29.98 -10.67
N PRO A 137 -12.61 30.53 -11.46
CA PRO A 137 -13.73 29.77 -11.99
C PRO A 137 -13.32 28.74 -13.04
N THR A 138 -12.07 28.77 -13.49
CA THR A 138 -11.51 27.80 -14.45
C THR A 138 -10.90 26.57 -13.76
N THR A 139 -10.95 26.51 -12.43
CA THR A 139 -10.34 25.42 -11.67
C THR A 139 -11.39 24.53 -11.01
N LEU A 140 -11.15 23.22 -11.00
CA LEU A 140 -11.86 22.26 -10.20
C LEU A 140 -11.01 21.92 -8.99
N VAL A 141 -11.54 22.10 -7.79
CA VAL A 141 -10.80 21.81 -6.55
C VAL A 141 -10.56 20.30 -6.45
N GLY A 142 -9.28 19.92 -6.43
CA GLY A 142 -8.85 18.56 -6.14
C GLY A 142 -8.13 18.52 -4.79
N ALA A 143 -8.11 17.36 -4.13
CA ALA A 143 -7.35 17.24 -2.89
C ALA A 143 -5.83 17.21 -3.15
N LEU A 144 -5.05 17.37 -2.08
CA LEU A 144 -3.58 17.37 -2.12
C LEU A 144 -2.99 18.45 -3.03
N ASP A 145 -3.68 19.59 -3.17
CA ASP A 145 -3.33 20.70 -4.05
C ASP A 145 -3.20 20.32 -5.55
N ARG A 146 -3.88 19.25 -5.97
CA ARG A 146 -3.92 18.77 -7.36
C ARG A 146 -5.23 19.19 -8.02
N ASN A 147 -5.38 20.47 -8.25
CA ASN A 147 -6.58 21.02 -8.91
C ASN A 147 -6.63 20.62 -10.39
N GLY A 148 -7.85 20.45 -10.91
CA GLY A 148 -8.09 20.28 -12.33
C GLY A 148 -8.38 21.60 -13.03
N LEU A 149 -8.12 21.68 -14.34
CA LEU A 149 -8.57 22.79 -15.19
C LEU A 149 -9.89 22.41 -15.84
N LEU A 150 -10.93 23.19 -15.60
CA LEU A 150 -12.27 22.97 -16.14
C LEU A 150 -12.30 23.29 -17.65
N PRO A 151 -12.99 22.47 -18.45
CA PRO A 151 -13.23 22.82 -19.85
C PRO A 151 -14.26 23.95 -19.96
N ALA A 152 -14.22 24.67 -21.07
CA ALA A 152 -15.25 25.65 -21.39
C ALA A 152 -16.64 25.00 -21.45
N GLY A 153 -17.64 25.62 -20.81
CA GLY A 153 -19.01 25.11 -20.78
C GLY A 153 -19.26 24.02 -19.72
N ALA A 154 -18.29 23.73 -18.85
CA ALA A 154 -18.55 22.99 -17.61
C ALA A 154 -19.60 23.73 -16.77
N VAL A 155 -20.60 23.01 -16.27
CA VAL A 155 -21.64 23.57 -15.41
C VAL A 155 -21.80 22.73 -14.14
N PHE A 156 -22.07 23.39 -13.02
CA PHE A 156 -22.34 22.69 -11.76
C PHE A 156 -23.86 22.59 -11.53
N LYS A 157 -24.34 21.38 -11.25
CA LYS A 157 -25.75 21.11 -10.92
C LYS A 157 -25.82 20.27 -9.65
N ASP A 158 -27.02 20.01 -9.15
CA ASP A 158 -27.18 19.17 -7.96
C ASP A 158 -26.72 17.72 -8.24
N GLY A 159 -25.81 17.25 -7.38
CA GLY A 159 -25.15 15.97 -7.45
C GLY A 159 -25.74 14.92 -6.51
N ILE A 160 -25.02 13.81 -6.35
CA ILE A 160 -25.33 12.82 -5.31
C ILE A 160 -24.83 13.29 -3.94
N LEU A 161 -23.72 14.05 -3.91
CA LEU A 161 -23.14 14.65 -2.72
C LEU A 161 -22.98 16.16 -2.94
N GLY A 162 -24.06 16.92 -2.80
CA GLY A 162 -24.03 18.38 -2.96
C GLY A 162 -24.09 18.79 -4.43
N LYS A 163 -22.96 19.18 -5.02
CA LYS A 163 -22.86 19.62 -6.42
C LYS A 163 -22.09 18.58 -7.24
N ALA A 164 -22.41 18.51 -8.52
CA ALA A 164 -21.74 17.66 -9.49
C ALA A 164 -21.33 18.46 -10.73
N LEU A 165 -20.25 18.00 -11.37
CA LEU A 165 -19.75 18.56 -12.61
C LEU A 165 -20.52 17.97 -13.79
N PHE A 166 -21.20 18.80 -14.56
CA PHE A 166 -21.87 18.42 -15.80
C PHE A 166 -21.09 18.90 -17.02
N LEU A 167 -20.88 17.97 -17.95
CA LEU A 167 -20.20 18.18 -19.22
C LEU A 167 -21.20 18.02 -20.37
N GLU A 168 -21.24 18.99 -21.28
CA GLU A 168 -22.11 18.97 -22.47
C GLU A 168 -21.45 18.28 -23.69
N GLY A 169 -20.25 17.73 -23.49
CA GLY A 169 -19.40 17.14 -24.53
C GLY A 169 -18.54 18.18 -25.23
N GLY A 170 -17.29 17.83 -25.56
CA GLY A 170 -16.33 18.75 -26.19
C GLY A 170 -15.20 19.22 -25.27
N GLY A 171 -15.05 18.64 -24.09
CA GLY A 171 -13.94 18.92 -23.19
C GLY A 171 -13.74 17.83 -22.13
N ALA A 172 -12.69 18.00 -21.33
CA ALA A 172 -12.37 17.18 -20.18
C ALA A 172 -11.73 18.09 -19.11
N VAL A 173 -11.82 17.68 -17.85
CA VAL A 173 -11.03 18.31 -16.79
C VAL A 173 -9.59 17.84 -16.94
N ASP A 174 -8.65 18.77 -17.12
CA ASP A 174 -7.21 18.46 -17.17
C ASP A 174 -6.64 18.49 -15.75
N CYS A 175 -6.29 17.34 -15.21
CA CYS A 175 -5.70 17.18 -13.88
C CYS A 175 -4.18 17.25 -13.90
N GLY A 176 -3.59 17.66 -15.03
CA GLY A 176 -2.16 17.79 -15.24
C GLY A 176 -1.43 16.44 -15.28
N ASN A 177 -0.11 16.54 -15.20
CA ASN A 177 0.78 15.39 -15.18
C ASN A 177 1.63 15.42 -13.91
N TYR A 178 1.39 14.45 -13.02
CA TYR A 178 2.13 14.27 -11.78
C TYR A 178 2.67 12.84 -11.72
N SER A 179 3.92 12.67 -11.30
CA SER A 179 4.56 11.35 -11.20
C SER A 179 3.82 10.40 -10.24
N VAL A 180 3.08 10.95 -9.27
CA VAL A 180 2.23 10.17 -8.37
C VAL A 180 1.14 9.40 -9.13
N TYR A 181 0.75 9.85 -10.32
CA TYR A 181 -0.24 9.16 -11.15
C TYR A 181 0.32 7.90 -11.82
N ASP A 182 1.64 7.69 -11.81
CA ASP A 182 2.35 6.52 -12.38
C ASP A 182 2.19 5.27 -11.53
N ALA A 183 0.95 4.81 -11.39
CA ALA A 183 0.65 3.60 -10.66
C ALA A 183 1.10 2.35 -11.45
N THR A 184 2.08 1.61 -10.93
CA THR A 184 2.59 0.37 -11.53
C THR A 184 1.94 -0.88 -10.95
N GLU A 185 1.63 -0.84 -9.64
CA GLU A 185 1.19 -2.01 -8.88
C GLU A 185 -0.33 -2.20 -8.88
N GLY A 186 -1.08 -1.27 -9.46
CA GLY A 186 -2.53 -1.32 -9.48
C GLY A 186 -3.18 0.05 -9.37
N ILE A 187 -4.48 0.10 -9.62
CA ILE A 187 -5.27 1.33 -9.60
C ILE A 187 -6.67 1.03 -9.08
N ALA A 188 -7.26 1.97 -8.34
CA ALA A 188 -8.69 2.01 -8.07
C ALA A 188 -9.29 3.30 -8.63
N ILE A 189 -10.47 3.20 -9.20
CA ILE A 189 -11.24 4.31 -9.72
C ILE A 189 -12.65 4.17 -9.17
N ASP A 190 -13.10 5.18 -8.45
CA ASP A 190 -14.43 5.25 -7.83
C ASP A 190 -15.06 6.59 -8.20
N LEU A 191 -16.20 6.55 -8.87
CA LEU A 191 -16.94 7.77 -9.20
C LEU A 191 -18.43 7.52 -9.38
N TRP A 192 -19.20 8.58 -9.22
CA TRP A 192 -20.59 8.64 -9.62
C TRP A 192 -20.73 9.27 -11.00
N VAL A 193 -21.61 8.69 -11.81
CA VAL A 193 -21.90 9.16 -13.17
C VAL A 193 -23.41 9.30 -13.39
N PHE A 194 -23.79 10.32 -14.15
CA PHE A 194 -25.15 10.61 -14.58
C PHE A 194 -25.16 10.80 -16.11
N PRO A 195 -25.22 9.71 -16.90
CA PRO A 195 -25.20 9.82 -18.34
C PRO A 195 -26.50 10.45 -18.87
N THR A 196 -26.39 11.46 -19.73
CA THR A 196 -27.57 12.15 -20.29
C THR A 196 -27.94 11.67 -21.69
N THR A 197 -27.04 10.97 -22.37
CA THR A 197 -27.19 10.50 -23.76
C THR A 197 -26.63 9.08 -23.95
N LEU A 198 -27.02 8.37 -25.01
CA LEU A 198 -26.47 7.05 -25.38
C LEU A 198 -25.14 7.11 -26.14
N ALA A 199 -24.54 8.29 -26.32
CA ALA A 199 -23.30 8.43 -27.08
C ALA A 199 -22.09 7.76 -26.39
N GLY A 200 -22.17 7.56 -25.07
CA GLY A 200 -21.05 7.10 -24.26
C GLY A 200 -20.01 8.21 -24.06
N GLY A 201 -18.76 7.83 -23.92
CA GLY A 201 -17.63 8.75 -23.81
C GLY A 201 -16.65 8.35 -22.71
N THR A 202 -15.49 8.99 -22.70
CA THR A 202 -14.43 8.67 -21.74
C THR A 202 -14.68 9.36 -20.41
N LEU A 203 -14.61 8.60 -19.31
CA LEU A 203 -14.79 9.08 -17.95
C LEU A 203 -13.45 9.41 -17.28
N VAL A 204 -12.45 8.55 -17.49
CA VAL A 204 -11.08 8.75 -16.99
C VAL A 204 -10.11 8.36 -18.08
N HIS A 205 -9.11 9.18 -18.34
CA HIS A 205 -8.10 8.90 -19.36
C HIS A 205 -6.71 9.31 -18.87
N ARG A 206 -5.72 8.46 -19.11
CA ARG A 206 -4.32 8.79 -18.95
C ARG A 206 -3.47 8.06 -19.99
N GLY A 207 -3.35 8.70 -21.14
CA GLY A 207 -2.65 8.16 -22.30
C GLY A 207 -3.14 6.76 -22.65
N GLU A 208 -2.24 5.86 -23.03
CA GLU A 208 -2.60 4.47 -23.36
C GLU A 208 -2.57 3.53 -22.15
N SER A 209 -2.17 4.03 -20.97
CA SER A 209 -2.04 3.21 -19.75
C SER A 209 -3.37 2.94 -19.07
N LEU A 210 -4.32 3.88 -19.20
CA LEU A 210 -5.59 3.84 -18.50
C LEU A 210 -6.66 4.57 -19.29
N THR A 211 -7.76 3.88 -19.59
CA THR A 211 -8.99 4.50 -20.05
C THR A 211 -10.19 3.80 -19.42
N LEU A 212 -11.05 4.57 -18.72
CA LEU A 212 -12.38 4.13 -18.29
C LEU A 212 -13.40 4.88 -19.13
N SER A 213 -14.27 4.16 -19.83
CA SER A 213 -15.24 4.74 -20.75
C SER A 213 -16.62 4.11 -20.63
N LEU A 214 -17.63 4.86 -21.06
CA LEU A 214 -18.97 4.35 -21.32
C LEU A 214 -19.12 4.07 -22.81
N VAL A 215 -19.63 2.89 -23.13
CA VAL A 215 -19.79 2.41 -24.50
C VAL A 215 -21.25 2.10 -24.78
N ARG A 216 -21.72 2.45 -25.98
CA ARG A 216 -23.11 2.19 -26.35
C ARG A 216 -23.36 0.69 -26.43
N GLN A 217 -24.39 0.22 -25.73
CA GLN A 217 -24.92 -1.13 -25.80
C GLN A 217 -26.41 -1.09 -26.19
N ASN A 218 -27.01 -2.24 -26.52
CA ASN A 218 -28.38 -2.30 -27.04
C ASN A 218 -29.42 -1.68 -26.10
N GLU A 219 -29.24 -1.86 -24.78
CA GLU A 219 -30.22 -1.45 -23.76
C GLU A 219 -29.75 -0.26 -22.90
N GLY A 220 -28.60 0.35 -23.20
CA GLY A 220 -28.06 1.46 -22.42
C GLY A 220 -26.57 1.69 -22.67
N LEU A 221 -25.84 2.09 -21.63
CA LEU A 221 -24.40 2.29 -21.68
C LEU A 221 -23.68 1.20 -20.90
N GLY A 222 -22.81 0.43 -21.56
CA GLY A 222 -21.85 -0.45 -20.91
C GLY A 222 -20.67 0.32 -20.33
N VAL A 223 -19.97 -0.31 -19.38
CA VAL A 223 -18.70 0.21 -18.86
C VAL A 223 -17.55 -0.58 -19.48
N ARG A 224 -16.53 0.13 -19.99
CA ARG A 224 -15.30 -0.46 -20.51
C ARG A 224 -14.09 0.12 -19.80
N LEU A 225 -13.21 -0.76 -19.36
CA LEU A 225 -11.88 -0.41 -18.84
C LEU A 225 -10.81 -0.94 -19.80
N ASP A 226 -9.90 -0.07 -20.20
CA ASP A 226 -8.71 -0.40 -20.97
C ASP A 226 -7.48 -0.08 -20.10
N LEU A 227 -6.59 -1.06 -19.95
CA LEU A 227 -5.36 -0.94 -19.18
C LEU A 227 -4.16 -1.31 -20.04
N GLY A 228 -3.10 -0.51 -19.95
CA GLY A 228 -1.81 -0.78 -20.59
C GLY A 228 -0.88 -1.53 -19.62
N PHE A 229 -0.42 -2.70 -20.03
CA PHE A 229 0.47 -3.55 -19.24
C PHE A 229 1.90 -3.51 -19.77
N ALA A 230 2.87 -3.64 -18.88
CA ALA A 230 4.26 -3.81 -19.28
C ALA A 230 4.42 -5.22 -19.88
N SER A 231 4.97 -5.30 -21.10
CA SER A 231 5.30 -6.58 -21.70
C SER A 231 6.49 -7.21 -20.97
N VAL A 232 6.36 -8.49 -20.66
CA VAL A 232 7.48 -9.31 -20.19
C VAL A 232 8.10 -9.93 -21.42
N GLY A 233 9.31 -9.48 -21.78
CA GLY A 233 10.05 -10.06 -22.91
C GLY A 233 10.39 -11.54 -22.64
N ALA A 234 10.83 -12.25 -23.67
CA ALA A 234 11.19 -13.68 -23.57
C ALA A 234 12.25 -13.99 -22.50
N SER A 235 13.00 -12.97 -22.06
CA SER A 235 14.00 -13.05 -20.99
C SER A 235 13.42 -12.98 -19.57
N GLY A 236 12.10 -12.84 -19.40
CA GLY A 236 11.46 -12.68 -18.09
C GLY A 236 11.71 -11.31 -17.44
N LYS A 237 12.43 -10.41 -18.10
CA LYS A 237 12.59 -9.00 -17.69
C LYS A 237 11.52 -8.15 -18.38
N ALA A 238 10.98 -7.19 -17.64
CA ALA A 238 10.07 -6.21 -18.21
C ALA A 238 10.82 -5.39 -19.28
N GLU A 239 10.34 -5.45 -20.53
CA GLU A 239 10.84 -4.60 -21.60
C GLU A 239 10.00 -3.32 -21.63
N SER A 240 10.58 -2.22 -21.14
CA SER A 240 9.83 -0.98 -20.89
C SER A 240 9.19 -0.34 -22.14
N SER A 241 9.58 -0.78 -23.34
CA SER A 241 9.12 -0.21 -24.61
C SER A 241 7.92 -0.93 -25.25
N LEU A 242 7.60 -2.16 -24.84
CA LEU A 242 6.48 -2.91 -25.41
C LEU A 242 5.30 -2.89 -24.45
N ARG A 243 4.19 -2.32 -24.91
CA ARG A 243 2.93 -2.21 -24.17
C ARG A 243 1.90 -3.16 -24.75
N GLU A 244 1.20 -3.86 -23.88
CA GLU A 244 0.05 -4.67 -24.26
C GLU A 244 -1.21 -4.03 -23.68
N GLY A 245 -2.05 -3.46 -24.54
CA GLY A 245 -3.37 -2.98 -24.14
C GLY A 245 -4.32 -4.15 -23.94
N ARG A 246 -5.03 -4.20 -22.82
CA ARG A 246 -6.08 -5.20 -22.58
C ARG A 246 -7.39 -4.51 -22.24
N HIS A 247 -8.47 -5.09 -22.77
CA HIS A 247 -9.82 -4.58 -22.70
C HIS A 247 -10.65 -5.41 -21.71
N PHE A 248 -11.43 -4.73 -20.88
CA PHE A 248 -12.27 -5.31 -19.84
C PHE A 248 -13.67 -4.70 -19.94
N GLU A 249 -14.61 -5.46 -20.51
CA GLU A 249 -16.00 -5.03 -20.72
C GLU A 249 -16.97 -6.11 -20.20
N PRO A 250 -17.59 -5.93 -19.01
CA PRO A 250 -18.68 -6.79 -18.56
C PRO A 250 -19.88 -6.76 -19.51
N LYS A 251 -20.46 -7.92 -19.77
CA LYS A 251 -21.60 -8.07 -20.69
C LYS A 251 -22.93 -7.54 -20.13
N ASP A 252 -23.03 -7.43 -18.81
CA ASP A 252 -24.28 -7.13 -18.09
C ASP A 252 -24.17 -5.87 -17.19
N ALA A 253 -23.19 -4.99 -17.46
CA ALA A 253 -23.00 -3.74 -16.71
C ALA A 253 -23.63 -2.54 -17.44
N THR A 254 -24.94 -2.58 -17.62
CA THR A 254 -25.68 -1.50 -18.28
C THR A 254 -26.05 -0.40 -17.28
N LEU A 255 -25.68 0.84 -17.60
CA LEU A 255 -26.06 2.03 -16.87
C LEU A 255 -27.35 2.65 -17.44
N PRO A 256 -28.31 3.01 -16.57
CA PRO A 256 -29.48 3.76 -16.98
C PRO A 256 -29.12 5.22 -17.31
N LEU A 257 -29.80 5.80 -18.29
CA LEU A 257 -29.72 7.25 -18.55
C LEU A 257 -30.45 8.03 -17.46
N GLN A 258 -30.04 9.28 -17.27
CA GLN A 258 -30.71 10.25 -16.40
C GLN A 258 -30.86 9.73 -14.95
N ARG A 259 -29.91 8.92 -14.50
CA ARG A 259 -29.85 8.40 -13.13
C ARG A 259 -28.40 8.26 -12.68
N TRP A 260 -28.14 8.65 -11.43
CA TRP A 260 -26.85 8.47 -10.79
C TRP A 260 -26.55 6.97 -10.61
N SER A 261 -25.36 6.57 -11.02
CA SER A 261 -24.81 5.24 -10.79
C SER A 261 -23.36 5.36 -10.36
N ARG A 262 -22.91 4.49 -9.46
CA ARG A 262 -21.52 4.43 -9.03
C ARG A 262 -20.78 3.36 -9.80
N ILE A 263 -19.60 3.70 -10.30
CA ILE A 263 -18.67 2.77 -10.93
C ILE A 263 -17.46 2.67 -10.01
N LEU A 264 -17.15 1.45 -9.57
CA LEU A 264 -15.93 1.16 -8.84
C LEU A 264 -15.13 0.11 -9.61
N VAL A 265 -13.95 0.49 -10.05
CA VAL A 265 -12.98 -0.38 -10.71
C VAL A 265 -11.77 -0.52 -9.82
N THR A 266 -11.26 -1.74 -9.66
CA THR A 266 -9.99 -1.99 -8.97
C THR A 266 -9.13 -2.94 -9.77
N TYR A 267 -7.83 -2.68 -9.76
CA TYR A 267 -6.79 -3.56 -10.24
C TYR A 267 -5.66 -3.61 -9.22
N ASP A 268 -5.25 -4.80 -8.78
CA ASP A 268 -4.34 -5.01 -7.65
C ASP A 268 -3.18 -5.99 -7.95
N ARG A 269 -2.81 -6.13 -9.23
CA ARG A 269 -1.86 -7.14 -9.72
C ARG A 269 -2.24 -8.59 -9.49
N ASN A 270 -3.51 -8.85 -9.22
CA ASN A 270 -4.04 -10.21 -9.25
C ASN A 270 -5.39 -10.26 -9.95
N HIS A 271 -6.26 -9.28 -9.73
CA HIS A 271 -7.55 -9.22 -10.41
C HIS A 271 -7.88 -7.81 -10.86
N VAL A 272 -8.52 -7.73 -12.04
CA VAL A 272 -9.38 -6.60 -12.40
C VAL A 272 -10.78 -6.91 -11.90
N VAL A 273 -11.36 -6.00 -11.13
CA VAL A 273 -12.72 -6.10 -10.60
C VAL A 273 -13.50 -4.85 -10.97
N LEU A 274 -14.69 -5.03 -11.52
CA LEU A 274 -15.63 -3.94 -11.81
C LEU A 274 -16.92 -4.17 -11.02
N LEU A 275 -17.28 -3.17 -10.23
CA LEU A 275 -18.47 -3.11 -9.41
C LEU A 275 -19.35 -1.96 -9.91
N LEU A 276 -20.66 -2.21 -9.98
CA LEU A 276 -21.64 -1.24 -10.44
C LEU A 276 -22.75 -1.11 -9.40
N ASP A 277 -23.05 0.11 -8.97
CA ASP A 277 -24.21 0.41 -8.14
C ASP A 277 -25.18 1.33 -8.89
N THR A 278 -26.39 0.85 -9.16
CA THR A 278 -27.46 1.62 -9.82
C THR A 278 -28.54 2.09 -8.83
N GLY A 279 -28.18 2.19 -7.54
CA GLY A 279 -29.05 2.57 -6.43
C GLY A 279 -29.63 1.39 -5.66
N ARG A 280 -29.09 0.18 -5.84
CA ARG A 280 -29.53 -1.06 -5.15
C ARG A 280 -28.39 -1.74 -4.39
N GLY A 281 -27.25 -1.06 -4.25
CA GLY A 281 -26.01 -1.62 -3.74
C GLY A 281 -25.10 -2.07 -4.88
N ALA A 282 -23.80 -2.03 -4.60
CA ALA A 282 -22.78 -2.43 -5.56
C ALA A 282 -22.85 -3.93 -5.88
N VAL A 283 -22.92 -4.24 -7.18
CA VAL A 283 -22.90 -5.59 -7.71
C VAL A 283 -21.61 -5.81 -8.50
N GLU A 284 -20.93 -6.92 -8.27
CA GLU A 284 -19.76 -7.32 -9.06
C GLU A 284 -20.21 -7.75 -10.46
N LYS A 285 -19.68 -7.05 -11.48
CA LYS A 285 -19.99 -7.29 -12.89
C LYS A 285 -18.85 -7.95 -13.65
N LEU A 286 -17.63 -7.75 -13.20
CA LEU A 286 -16.45 -8.38 -13.78
C LEU A 286 -15.46 -8.76 -12.69
N ARG A 287 -14.89 -9.95 -12.85
CA ARG A 287 -13.67 -10.39 -12.18
C ARG A 287 -12.82 -11.15 -13.17
N LYS A 288 -11.62 -10.66 -13.43
CA LYS A 288 -10.65 -11.32 -14.32
C LYS A 288 -9.29 -11.34 -13.66
N GLU A 289 -8.64 -12.51 -13.68
CA GLU A 289 -7.26 -12.64 -13.20
C GLU A 289 -6.32 -11.88 -14.13
N GLU A 290 -5.43 -11.09 -13.54
CA GLU A 290 -4.44 -10.27 -14.23
C GLU A 290 -3.26 -9.97 -13.31
N LYS A 291 -2.04 -10.33 -13.73
CA LYS A 291 -0.83 -10.28 -12.90
C LYS A 291 0.26 -9.35 -13.44
N ALA A 292 0.15 -8.93 -14.70
CA ALA A 292 1.16 -8.10 -15.35
C ALA A 292 1.15 -6.69 -14.72
N PRO A 293 2.29 -6.09 -14.37
CA PRO A 293 2.28 -4.72 -13.85
C PRO A 293 1.76 -3.73 -14.91
N LEU A 294 1.16 -2.63 -14.45
CA LEU A 294 0.77 -1.55 -15.35
C LEU A 294 2.02 -0.91 -15.96
N SER A 295 1.91 -0.45 -17.21
CA SER A 295 2.93 0.36 -17.89
C SER A 295 2.53 1.83 -17.79
N PRO A 296 3.05 2.59 -16.81
CA PRO A 296 2.72 4.00 -16.69
C PRO A 296 3.19 4.82 -17.90
N GLN A 297 2.58 5.98 -18.06
CA GLN A 297 2.99 7.00 -19.04
C GLN A 297 3.36 8.28 -18.30
N PRO A 298 4.63 8.45 -17.90
CA PRO A 298 5.07 9.57 -17.07
C PRO A 298 4.84 10.95 -17.70
N ASP A 299 4.66 11.02 -19.02
CA ASP A 299 4.44 12.27 -19.76
C ASP A 299 2.95 12.53 -20.07
N ALA A 300 2.05 11.62 -19.69
CA ALA A 300 0.62 11.74 -20.00
C ALA A 300 -0.16 12.45 -18.89
N ASN A 301 -0.90 13.48 -19.27
CA ASN A 301 -1.86 14.14 -18.39
C ASN A 301 -3.01 13.17 -18.03
N LEU A 302 -3.53 13.35 -16.82
CA LEU A 302 -4.77 12.72 -16.37
C LEU A 302 -5.96 13.61 -16.74
N TYR A 303 -6.99 13.02 -17.35
CA TYR A 303 -8.21 13.70 -17.72
C TYR A 303 -9.45 13.03 -17.11
N ILE A 304 -10.42 13.86 -16.70
CA ILE A 304 -11.74 13.41 -16.22
C ILE A 304 -12.84 13.91 -17.18
N GLY A 305 -13.73 13.01 -17.57
CA GLY A 305 -14.86 13.32 -18.45
C GLY A 305 -14.51 13.47 -19.94
N GLY A 306 -13.31 13.11 -20.35
CA GLY A 306 -12.94 12.96 -21.75
C GLY A 306 -11.52 12.47 -21.97
N GLY A 307 -11.17 12.14 -23.22
CA GLY A 307 -9.84 11.65 -23.61
C GLY A 307 -8.79 12.73 -23.91
N GLY A 308 -8.94 13.95 -23.36
CA GLY A 308 -8.11 15.10 -23.74
C GLY A 308 -8.45 15.67 -25.12
N ALA A 309 -7.48 16.31 -25.77
CA ALA A 309 -7.66 16.95 -27.08
C ALA A 309 -8.00 15.94 -28.18
N GLY A 310 -9.21 16.01 -28.73
CA GLY A 310 -9.68 15.13 -29.82
C GLY A 310 -10.20 13.75 -29.37
N GLY A 311 -10.16 13.44 -28.07
CA GLY A 311 -10.76 12.23 -27.51
C GLY A 311 -12.29 12.32 -27.41
N SER A 312 -12.96 11.17 -27.23
CA SER A 312 -14.41 11.16 -26.96
C SER A 312 -14.71 11.77 -25.59
N SER A 313 -15.44 12.88 -25.56
CA SER A 313 -15.90 13.49 -24.32
C SER A 313 -17.19 12.83 -23.83
N PHE A 314 -17.26 12.62 -22.53
CA PHE A 314 -18.48 12.22 -21.86
C PHE A 314 -19.51 13.36 -21.86
N ARG A 315 -20.79 12.99 -21.93
CA ARG A 315 -21.94 13.90 -21.80
C ARG A 315 -22.79 13.48 -20.61
N GLY A 316 -22.80 14.30 -19.58
CA GLY A 316 -23.50 14.01 -18.33
C GLY A 316 -22.84 14.58 -17.09
N GLY A 317 -23.34 14.15 -15.93
CA GLY A 317 -22.81 14.52 -14.62
C GLY A 317 -21.74 13.54 -14.14
N ILE A 318 -20.72 14.06 -13.45
CA ILE A 318 -19.69 13.32 -12.73
C ILE A 318 -19.60 13.89 -11.31
N ASP A 319 -19.54 13.02 -10.30
CA ASP A 319 -19.51 13.40 -8.88
C ASP A 319 -18.63 12.42 -8.05
N ASP A 320 -18.11 12.89 -6.91
CA ASP A 320 -17.23 12.19 -5.95
C ASP A 320 -16.22 11.25 -6.62
N VAL A 321 -15.33 11.83 -7.42
CA VAL A 321 -14.31 11.10 -8.17
C VAL A 321 -13.11 10.84 -7.29
N ARG A 322 -12.65 9.60 -7.25
CA ARG A 322 -11.44 9.16 -6.56
C ARG A 322 -10.65 8.22 -7.45
N ILE A 323 -9.38 8.54 -7.60
CA ILE A 323 -8.40 7.74 -8.33
C ILE A 323 -7.27 7.46 -7.36
N GLU A 324 -6.98 6.18 -7.16
CA GLU A 324 -6.05 5.71 -6.15
C GLU A 324 -5.07 4.73 -6.79
N GLY A 325 -3.81 4.79 -6.38
CA GLY A 325 -2.77 3.88 -6.84
C GLY A 325 -2.57 2.83 -5.78
N VAL A 326 -2.37 1.58 -6.20
CA VAL A 326 -1.85 0.58 -5.28
C VAL A 326 -0.40 0.95 -5.01
N VAL A 327 -0.09 1.21 -3.76
CA VAL A 327 1.29 1.25 -3.29
C VAL A 327 1.52 -0.13 -2.68
N GLY A 328 2.28 -0.96 -3.40
CA GLY A 328 2.81 -2.18 -2.81
C GLY A 328 3.66 -1.78 -1.62
N SER A 329 3.17 -1.98 -0.40
CA SER A 329 3.99 -1.70 0.78
C SER A 329 5.19 -2.64 0.83
N ASP A 330 6.18 -2.29 1.66
CA ASP A 330 7.46 -3.01 1.82
C ASP A 330 7.27 -4.52 1.80
N TYR A 331 7.66 -5.14 0.68
CA TYR A 331 7.82 -6.59 0.60
C TYR A 331 8.77 -6.98 1.74
N THR A 332 8.22 -7.65 2.75
CA THR A 332 8.98 -7.97 3.95
C THR A 332 9.19 -9.49 3.96
N PRO A 333 10.39 -9.96 3.58
CA PRO A 333 10.68 -11.38 3.66
C PRO A 333 10.63 -11.81 5.12
N PHE A 334 10.18 -13.03 5.34
CA PHE A 334 10.25 -13.68 6.63
C PHE A 334 11.70 -13.95 6.97
N ALA A 335 11.99 -13.98 8.27
CA ALA A 335 13.33 -14.38 8.67
C ALA A 335 13.59 -15.84 8.28
N GLU A 336 14.86 -16.16 8.04
CA GLU A 336 15.30 -17.48 7.63
C GLU A 336 14.76 -18.58 8.56
N GLY A 337 14.23 -19.65 7.96
CA GLY A 337 13.64 -20.78 8.68
C GLY A 337 12.20 -20.56 9.18
N VAL A 338 11.63 -19.36 9.04
CA VAL A 338 10.20 -19.12 9.28
C VAL A 338 9.42 -19.39 8.01
N SER A 339 8.43 -20.28 8.09
CA SER A 339 7.54 -20.62 6.98
C SER A 339 6.09 -20.36 7.35
N ILE A 340 5.23 -20.20 6.34
CA ILE A 340 3.78 -20.23 6.51
C ILE A 340 3.22 -21.58 6.06
N GLN A 341 2.25 -22.11 6.79
CA GLN A 341 1.51 -23.28 6.37
C GLN A 341 0.41 -22.91 5.36
N GLY A 342 0.37 -23.65 4.26
CA GLY A 342 -0.63 -23.50 3.19
C GLY A 342 -0.10 -22.67 2.01
N PRO A 343 -0.95 -22.44 1.00
CA PRO A 343 -0.55 -21.73 -0.21
C PRO A 343 -0.44 -20.21 0.01
N THR A 344 0.22 -19.55 -0.94
CA THR A 344 0.15 -18.10 -1.13
C THR A 344 -1.31 -17.67 -1.21
N ARG A 345 -1.68 -16.62 -0.47
CA ARG A 345 -3.06 -16.14 -0.38
C ARG A 345 -3.13 -14.67 -0.03
N ARG A 346 -4.29 -14.06 -0.33
CA ARG A 346 -4.63 -12.69 0.03
C ARG A 346 -5.81 -12.66 0.98
N ILE A 347 -5.73 -11.83 2.00
CA ILE A 347 -6.80 -11.54 2.95
C ILE A 347 -7.29 -10.12 2.68
N TYR A 348 -8.52 -9.99 2.20
CA TYR A 348 -9.13 -8.72 1.83
C TYR A 348 -9.90 -8.14 3.01
N PHE A 349 -9.74 -6.85 3.22
CA PHE A 349 -10.43 -6.08 4.24
C PHE A 349 -11.27 -4.96 3.60
N ARG A 350 -12.42 -4.69 4.20
CA ARG A 350 -13.33 -3.60 3.84
C ARG A 350 -13.97 -3.05 5.11
N ASN A 351 -13.95 -1.74 5.30
CA ASN A 351 -14.48 -1.05 6.48
C ASN A 351 -13.94 -1.61 7.81
N GLY A 352 -12.65 -1.96 7.84
CA GLY A 352 -12.00 -2.52 9.03
C GLY A 352 -12.34 -3.97 9.36
N LYS A 353 -13.12 -4.64 8.52
CA LYS A 353 -13.58 -6.03 8.67
C LYS A 353 -13.04 -6.90 7.54
N LEU A 354 -13.13 -8.23 7.67
CA LEU A 354 -12.89 -9.10 6.51
C LEU A 354 -13.94 -8.82 5.44
N ASP A 355 -13.52 -8.74 4.18
CA ASP A 355 -14.45 -8.52 3.07
C ASP A 355 -15.33 -9.77 2.89
N GLY A 356 -16.59 -9.70 3.34
CA GLY A 356 -17.55 -10.80 3.28
C GLY A 356 -17.89 -11.27 1.86
N SER A 357 -17.60 -10.46 0.83
CA SER A 357 -17.72 -10.90 -0.56
C SER A 357 -16.60 -11.86 -0.98
N ARG A 358 -15.48 -11.87 -0.24
CA ARG A 358 -14.27 -12.68 -0.52
C ARG A 358 -14.04 -13.78 0.49
N HIS A 359 -14.48 -13.56 1.73
CA HIS A 359 -14.27 -14.45 2.85
C HIS A 359 -15.62 -14.87 3.42
N SER A 360 -15.92 -16.17 3.36
CA SER A 360 -17.13 -16.74 3.98
C SER A 360 -16.91 -17.18 5.43
N ARG A 361 -15.66 -17.17 5.90
CA ARG A 361 -15.25 -17.63 7.23
C ARG A 361 -14.00 -16.88 7.72
N PRO A 362 -13.73 -16.89 9.03
CA PRO A 362 -12.48 -16.37 9.58
C PRO A 362 -11.25 -16.95 8.88
N GLU A 363 -10.25 -16.11 8.67
CA GLU A 363 -8.97 -16.50 8.06
C GLU A 363 -7.97 -16.92 9.13
N THR A 364 -7.18 -17.95 8.83
CA THR A 364 -6.17 -18.49 9.76
C THR A 364 -4.82 -18.59 9.08
N LEU A 365 -3.83 -17.94 9.69
CA LEU A 365 -2.43 -17.98 9.31
C LEU A 365 -1.67 -18.81 10.34
N ILE A 366 -0.85 -19.73 9.88
CA ILE A 366 -0.05 -20.58 10.76
C ILE A 366 1.41 -20.37 10.37
N LEU A 367 2.18 -19.71 11.24
CA LEU A 367 3.61 -19.52 11.05
C LEU A 367 4.35 -20.62 11.80
N ARG A 368 5.38 -21.19 11.18
CA ARG A 368 6.19 -22.26 11.75
C ARG A 368 7.67 -21.88 11.79
N TYR A 369 8.35 -22.33 12.84
CA TYR A 369 9.80 -22.21 12.99
C TYR A 369 10.34 -23.42 13.77
N GLY A 370 10.91 -24.39 13.05
CA GLY A 370 11.25 -25.69 13.63
C GLY A 370 10.01 -26.39 14.21
N GLN A 371 10.02 -26.70 15.51
CA GLN A 371 8.88 -27.30 16.23
C GLN A 371 7.88 -26.26 16.78
N ARG A 372 8.13 -24.98 16.57
CA ARG A 372 7.25 -23.91 17.06
C ARG A 372 6.22 -23.55 16.03
N GLU A 373 5.02 -23.28 16.50
CA GLU A 373 3.89 -22.86 15.70
C GLU A 373 3.24 -21.64 16.35
N ARG A 374 2.77 -20.70 15.53
CA ARG A 374 1.95 -19.57 15.96
C ARG A 374 0.76 -19.43 15.04
N GLN A 375 -0.43 -19.41 15.62
CA GLN A 375 -1.67 -19.25 14.86
C GLN A 375 -2.15 -17.80 14.99
N ILE A 376 -2.40 -17.15 13.87
CA ILE A 376 -3.05 -15.83 13.80
C ILE A 376 -4.42 -16.04 13.15
N VAL A 377 -5.48 -15.78 13.91
CA VAL A 377 -6.87 -15.88 13.44
C VAL A 377 -7.43 -14.48 13.24
N VAL A 378 -7.94 -14.21 12.05
CA VAL A 378 -8.65 -12.98 11.68
C VAL A 378 -10.13 -13.32 11.63
N GLY A 379 -10.90 -12.81 12.60
CA GLY A 379 -12.35 -12.97 12.62
C GLY A 379 -13.04 -12.10 11.57
N MET A 380 -14.31 -12.42 11.28
CA MET A 380 -15.11 -11.69 10.29
C MET A 380 -15.25 -10.20 10.63
N GLU A 381 -15.34 -9.85 11.92
CA GLU A 381 -15.39 -8.47 12.42
C GLU A 381 -14.02 -7.77 12.43
N GLY A 382 -13.00 -8.40 11.85
CA GLY A 382 -11.62 -7.90 11.80
C GLY A 382 -10.85 -8.08 13.12
N ASN A 383 -11.43 -8.71 14.14
CA ASN A 383 -10.72 -9.00 15.39
C ASN A 383 -9.58 -9.99 15.12
N VAL A 384 -8.41 -9.72 15.71
CA VAL A 384 -7.19 -10.51 15.48
C VAL A 384 -6.81 -11.20 16.78
N VAL A 385 -6.70 -12.52 16.75
CA VAL A 385 -6.29 -13.34 17.90
C VAL A 385 -5.02 -14.10 17.52
N SER A 386 -3.97 -13.97 18.33
CA SER A 386 -2.72 -14.72 18.16
C SER A 386 -2.58 -15.74 19.28
N LYS A 387 -2.57 -17.03 18.92
CA LYS A 387 -2.43 -18.17 19.82
C LYS A 387 -1.07 -18.83 19.67
#